data_AF-A0AAD8RNV0-F1
#
_entry.id   AF-A0AAD8RNV0-F1
#
_cell.length_a   1.000
_cell.length_b   1.000
_cell.length_c   1.000
_cell.angle_alpha   90.00
_cell.angle_beta   90.00
_cell.angle_gamma   90.00
#
_symmetry.space_group_name_H-M   'P 1'
#
loop_
_entity.id
_entity.type
_entity.pdbx_description
1 polymer ?
#
loop_
_entity_poly.entity_id
_entity_poly.type
_entity_poly.pdbx_seq_one_letter_code
_entity_poly.pdbx_strand_id
1 'polypeptide(L)'
;MATTVPSKKKIAISAAADIADDAPVLPVDLVYDILLRVPAKPLCRFRAVCPSWRSLLCDPTFIATHAARHPSLLIAVAMENTDTDVQILDMSGNVVRRLKSGQQCLTDDMWTHHGLVFLKGKDGRHHVLDPATGDTSVLPDRPSQAYVYTVGWTAAAEEYKVLIIRKMDLQEEVCMVLSLGDKNHGWRERGSPPAWVGRRGEVAVVRGIAYFLVSGI
;
A
#
# COMPACT_ATOMS: atom_id res chain seq x y z
N MET A 1 -17.73 -12.14 -70.30
CA MET A 1 -17.19 -11.63 -69.01
C MET A 1 -17.13 -12.80 -68.04
N ALA A 2 -15.94 -13.04 -67.50
CA ALA A 2 -15.62 -14.09 -66.52
C ALA A 2 -16.39 -13.88 -65.20
N THR A 3 -16.76 -14.91 -64.44
CA THR A 3 -15.93 -15.50 -63.36
C THR A 3 -16.71 -16.69 -62.76
N THR A 4 -16.23 -17.94 -62.83
CA THR A 4 -15.46 -18.71 -61.82
C THR A 4 -16.08 -18.88 -60.40
N VAL A 5 -16.36 -20.16 -60.09
CA VAL A 5 -16.61 -20.91 -58.81
C VAL A 5 -15.61 -20.45 -57.70
N PRO A 6 -15.82 -20.58 -56.34
CA PRO A 6 -16.27 -21.84 -55.72
C PRO A 6 -16.88 -21.92 -54.30
N SER A 7 -17.55 -23.08 -54.10
CA SER A 7 -17.39 -24.08 -53.02
C SER A 7 -17.35 -23.64 -51.54
N LYS A 8 -18.33 -24.14 -50.78
CA LYS A 8 -18.28 -24.27 -49.31
C LYS A 8 -17.14 -25.23 -48.93
N LYS A 9 -16.00 -24.70 -48.51
CA LYS A 9 -14.98 -25.50 -47.82
C LYS A 9 -15.48 -25.86 -46.41
N LYS A 10 -15.92 -27.12 -46.26
CA LYS A 10 -15.85 -27.85 -44.99
C LYS A 10 -14.38 -27.82 -44.55
N ILE A 11 -14.06 -27.12 -43.46
CA ILE A 11 -12.77 -27.30 -42.81
C ILE A 11 -12.91 -28.58 -41.98
N ALA A 12 -12.48 -29.68 -42.58
CA ALA A 12 -12.15 -30.90 -41.86
C ALA A 12 -10.91 -30.60 -41.01
N ILE A 13 -11.03 -30.77 -39.70
CA ILE A 13 -9.87 -30.88 -38.81
C ILE A 13 -9.28 -32.27 -39.10
N SER A 14 -8.35 -32.30 -40.05
CA SER A 14 -7.58 -33.51 -40.37
C SER A 14 -6.64 -33.78 -39.21
N ALA A 15 -6.76 -35.00 -38.68
CA ALA A 15 -5.93 -35.61 -37.67
C ALA A 15 -4.43 -35.32 -37.87
N ALA A 16 -3.80 -34.83 -36.81
CA ALA A 16 -2.45 -35.24 -36.46
C ALA A 16 -2.62 -36.41 -35.48
N ALA A 17 -2.63 -37.63 -36.02
CA ALA A 17 -2.40 -38.81 -35.20
C ALA A 17 -0.89 -38.90 -34.93
N ASP A 18 -0.60 -39.29 -33.69
CA ASP A 18 0.65 -39.91 -33.22
C ASP A 18 1.87 -39.01 -32.99
N ILE A 19 1.83 -38.19 -31.94
CA ILE A 19 3.04 -37.85 -31.15
C ILE A 19 2.69 -37.82 -29.65
N ALA A 20 3.13 -38.88 -28.94
CA ALA A 20 3.31 -39.01 -27.48
C ALA A 20 2.07 -38.85 -26.56
N ASP A 21 1.29 -39.93 -26.42
CA ASP A 21 0.17 -40.06 -25.48
C ASP A 21 0.58 -40.46 -24.04
N ASP A 22 1.74 -40.01 -23.55
CA ASP A 22 2.13 -40.25 -22.15
C ASP A 22 3.05 -39.16 -21.56
N ALA A 23 2.95 -37.94 -22.07
CA ALA A 23 3.53 -36.80 -21.37
C ALA A 23 2.57 -36.44 -20.22
N PRO A 24 3.00 -36.43 -18.95
CA PRO A 24 2.14 -36.01 -17.86
C PRO A 24 1.72 -34.55 -18.07
N VAL A 25 0.48 -34.35 -18.50
CA VAL A 25 -0.11 -33.02 -18.66
C VAL A 25 -0.33 -32.47 -17.27
N LEU A 26 0.40 -31.40 -16.93
CA LEU A 26 0.26 -30.75 -15.65
C LEU A 26 -1.18 -30.17 -15.54
N PRO A 27 -1.95 -30.50 -14.48
CA PRO A 27 -3.26 -29.93 -14.24
C PRO A 27 -3.25 -28.40 -14.28
N VAL A 28 -4.30 -27.80 -14.84
CA VAL A 28 -4.43 -26.34 -15.02
C VAL A 28 -4.28 -25.60 -13.69
N ASP A 29 -4.82 -26.16 -12.60
CA ASP A 29 -4.72 -25.57 -11.26
C ASP A 29 -3.27 -25.49 -10.77
N LEU A 30 -2.45 -26.50 -11.07
CA LEU A 30 -1.03 -26.50 -10.72
C LEU A 30 -0.25 -25.51 -11.59
N VAL A 31 -0.57 -25.40 -12.89
CA VAL A 31 0.00 -24.36 -13.76
C VAL A 31 -0.32 -22.97 -13.19
N TYR A 32 -1.58 -22.73 -12.82
CA TYR A 32 -2.04 -21.49 -12.21
C TYR A 32 -1.23 -21.14 -10.97
N ASP A 33 -1.07 -22.11 -10.07
CA ASP A 33 -0.35 -21.94 -8.81
C ASP A 33 1.16 -21.74 -8.98
N ILE A 34 1.77 -22.39 -9.98
CA ILE A 34 3.17 -22.15 -10.34
C ILE A 34 3.32 -20.73 -10.85
N LEU A 35 2.48 -20.31 -11.80
CA LEU A 35 2.52 -18.98 -12.38
C LEU A 35 2.31 -17.87 -11.34
N LEU A 36 1.47 -18.12 -10.33
CA LEU A 36 1.29 -17.20 -9.20
C LEU A 36 2.56 -16.99 -8.35
N ARG A 37 3.52 -17.93 -8.36
CA ARG A 37 4.78 -17.83 -7.63
C ARG A 37 5.89 -17.15 -8.44
N VAL A 38 5.71 -17.00 -9.76
CA VAL A 38 6.69 -16.37 -10.64
C VAL A 38 6.62 -14.84 -10.50
N PRO A 39 7.76 -14.12 -10.40
CA PRO A 39 7.76 -12.66 -10.39
C PRO A 39 7.12 -12.05 -11.64
N ALA A 40 6.59 -10.82 -11.55
CA ALA A 40 5.84 -10.18 -12.63
C ALA A 40 6.62 -10.05 -13.96
N LYS A 41 7.93 -9.76 -13.89
CA LYS A 41 8.76 -9.48 -15.09
C LYS A 41 8.89 -10.68 -16.03
N PRO A 42 9.19 -11.91 -15.57
CA PRO A 42 9.07 -13.12 -16.39
C PRO A 42 7.65 -13.38 -16.90
N LEU A 43 6.60 -13.16 -16.09
CA LEU A 43 5.22 -13.38 -16.51
C LEU A 43 4.82 -12.51 -17.72
N CYS A 44 5.33 -11.28 -17.82
CA CYS A 44 5.13 -10.45 -19.00
C CYS A 44 5.65 -11.12 -20.29
N ARG A 45 6.75 -11.88 -20.22
CA ARG A 45 7.28 -12.64 -21.36
C ARG A 45 6.46 -13.90 -21.64
N PHE A 46 5.93 -14.53 -20.60
CA PHE A 46 5.09 -15.73 -20.70
C PHE A 46 3.78 -15.50 -21.47
N ARG A 47 3.29 -14.26 -21.53
CA ARG A 47 2.18 -13.85 -22.42
C ARG A 47 2.47 -14.08 -23.91
N ALA A 48 3.72 -14.31 -24.30
CA ALA A 48 4.08 -14.63 -25.68
C ALA A 48 4.12 -16.13 -26.00
N VAL A 49 4.03 -17.02 -24.99
CA VAL A 49 4.19 -18.47 -25.16
C VAL A 49 3.03 -19.07 -25.95
N CYS A 50 1.79 -18.85 -25.50
CA CYS A 50 0.60 -19.29 -26.23
C CYS A 50 -0.64 -18.44 -25.88
N PRO A 51 -1.72 -18.52 -26.68
CA PRO A 51 -2.96 -17.77 -26.41
C PRO A 51 -3.59 -18.07 -25.06
N SER A 52 -3.55 -19.33 -24.60
CA SER A 52 -4.08 -19.73 -23.29
C SER A 52 -3.34 -19.04 -22.15
N TRP A 53 -2.00 -19.04 -22.19
CA TRP A 53 -1.17 -18.33 -21.19
C TRP A 53 -1.39 -16.82 -21.23
N ARG A 54 -1.53 -16.24 -22.43
CA ARG A 54 -1.89 -14.82 -22.55
C ARG A 54 -3.23 -14.51 -21.92
N SER A 55 -4.26 -15.32 -22.18
CA SER A 55 -5.59 -15.15 -21.60
C SER A 55 -5.53 -15.22 -20.08
N LEU A 56 -4.85 -16.23 -19.54
CA LEU A 56 -4.72 -16.41 -18.09
C LEU A 56 -3.94 -15.27 -17.42
N LEU A 57 -2.80 -14.85 -18.00
CA LEU A 57 -1.95 -13.80 -17.41
C LEU A 57 -2.48 -12.38 -17.62
N CYS A 58 -3.54 -12.22 -18.41
CA CYS A 58 -4.28 -10.98 -18.57
C CYS A 58 -5.63 -10.98 -17.82
N ASP A 59 -5.99 -12.10 -17.20
CA ASP A 59 -7.21 -12.21 -16.41
C ASP A 59 -7.14 -11.32 -15.14
N PRO A 60 -8.17 -10.49 -14.86
CA PRO A 60 -8.17 -9.61 -13.69
C PRO A 60 -8.05 -10.36 -12.36
N THR A 61 -8.64 -11.56 -12.24
CA THR A 61 -8.58 -12.37 -11.01
C THR A 61 -7.16 -12.91 -10.80
N PHE A 62 -6.49 -13.37 -11.86
CA PHE A 62 -5.07 -13.75 -11.79
C PHE A 62 -4.20 -12.56 -11.37
N ILE A 63 -4.39 -11.38 -11.98
CA ILE A 63 -3.61 -10.17 -11.68
C ILE A 63 -3.79 -9.76 -10.21
N ALA A 64 -5.03 -9.73 -9.71
CA ALA A 64 -5.31 -9.39 -8.31
C ALA A 64 -4.68 -10.41 -7.34
N THR A 65 -4.81 -11.70 -7.65
CA THR A 65 -4.23 -12.78 -6.82
C THR A 65 -2.70 -12.74 -6.83
N HIS A 66 -2.09 -12.44 -7.99
CA HIS A 66 -0.65 -12.28 -8.13
C HIS A 66 -0.14 -11.08 -7.35
N ALA A 67 -0.79 -9.92 -7.47
CA ALA A 67 -0.43 -8.71 -6.73
C ALA A 67 -0.52 -8.91 -5.20
N ALA A 68 -1.54 -9.64 -4.73
CA ALA A 68 -1.67 -9.97 -3.31
C ALA A 68 -0.54 -10.89 -2.80
N ARG A 69 0.02 -11.75 -3.66
CA ARG A 69 1.14 -12.66 -3.33
C ARG A 69 2.51 -12.01 -3.49
N HIS A 70 2.62 -10.96 -4.31
CA HIS A 70 3.86 -10.23 -4.56
C HIS A 70 3.68 -8.75 -4.20
N PRO A 71 3.48 -8.43 -2.90
CA PRO A 71 3.45 -7.04 -2.49
C PRO A 71 4.80 -6.39 -2.82
N SER A 72 4.78 -5.43 -3.73
CA SER A 72 5.97 -4.66 -4.07
C SER A 72 6.41 -3.89 -2.83
N LEU A 73 7.61 -4.18 -2.33
CA LEU A 73 8.24 -3.31 -1.34
C LEU A 73 8.56 -1.99 -2.02
N LEU A 74 7.98 -0.91 -1.50
CA LEU A 74 8.17 0.44 -1.99
C LEU A 74 8.94 1.25 -0.94
N ILE A 75 9.83 2.11 -1.41
CA ILE A 75 10.62 3.00 -0.55
C ILE A 75 10.08 4.41 -0.74
N ALA A 76 9.63 5.04 0.34
CA ALA A 76 9.29 6.47 0.33
C ALA A 76 10.54 7.28 0.70
N VAL A 77 10.93 8.20 -0.17
CA VAL A 77 12.07 9.10 0.04
C VAL A 77 11.60 10.54 -0.05
N ALA A 78 11.89 11.32 0.99
CA ALA A 78 11.76 12.77 1.00
C ALA A 78 13.16 13.39 0.90
N MET A 79 13.37 14.29 -0.04
CA MET A 79 14.67 14.96 -0.26
C MET A 79 14.65 16.36 0.35
N GLU A 80 15.74 16.74 1.03
CA GLU A 80 15.93 18.09 1.57
C GLU A 80 15.98 19.17 0.47
N ASN A 81 15.41 20.34 0.76
CA ASN A 81 15.56 21.58 -0.03
C ASN A 81 15.07 21.56 -1.49
N THR A 82 14.17 20.65 -1.86
CA THR A 82 13.46 20.70 -3.16
C THR A 82 11.99 21.05 -2.98
N ASP A 83 11.35 21.59 -4.03
CA ASP A 83 9.89 21.72 -4.10
C ASP A 83 9.32 20.31 -3.97
N THR A 84 8.86 19.99 -2.76
CA THR A 84 8.87 18.63 -2.19
C THR A 84 7.95 17.65 -2.91
N ASP A 85 8.59 16.73 -3.64
CA ASP A 85 8.00 15.46 -4.07
C ASP A 85 8.49 14.36 -3.12
N VAL A 86 7.58 13.71 -2.37
CA VAL A 86 7.92 12.38 -1.84
C VAL A 86 7.93 11.41 -3.00
N GLN A 87 9.08 10.79 -3.21
CA GLN A 87 9.26 9.80 -4.27
C GLN A 87 9.01 8.42 -3.69
N ILE A 88 8.07 7.72 -4.30
CA ILE A 88 7.84 6.30 -4.04
C ILE A 88 8.65 5.54 -5.08
N LEU A 89 9.66 4.81 -4.62
CA LEU A 89 10.58 4.06 -5.44
C LEU A 89 10.29 2.57 -5.32
N ASP A 90 10.50 1.82 -6.40
CA ASP A 90 10.63 0.38 -6.31
C ASP A 90 12.02 -0.02 -5.77
N MET A 91 12.20 -1.29 -5.43
CA MET A 91 13.49 -1.83 -4.98
C MET A 91 14.60 -1.78 -6.04
N SER A 92 14.27 -1.45 -7.29
CA SER A 92 15.25 -1.23 -8.36
C SER A 92 15.67 0.24 -8.47
N GLY A 93 15.15 1.12 -7.61
CA GLY A 93 15.41 2.55 -7.60
C GLY A 93 14.61 3.34 -8.64
N ASN A 94 13.64 2.73 -9.33
CA ASN A 94 12.79 3.44 -10.26
C ASN A 94 11.70 4.19 -9.49
N VAL A 95 11.46 5.44 -9.86
CA VAL A 95 10.35 6.23 -9.31
C VAL A 95 9.03 5.67 -9.85
N VAL A 96 8.26 5.02 -8.97
CA VAL A 96 6.92 4.52 -9.24
C VAL A 96 5.91 5.65 -9.16
N ARG A 97 6.08 6.57 -8.19
CA ARG A 97 5.16 7.69 -7.97
C ARG A 97 5.89 8.90 -7.39
N ARG A 98 5.41 10.10 -7.73
CA ARG A 98 5.80 11.36 -7.09
C ARG A 98 4.59 11.96 -6.41
N LEU A 99 4.70 12.22 -5.12
CA LEU A 99 3.65 12.78 -4.29
C LEU A 99 4.00 14.23 -4.00
N LYS A 100 3.23 15.14 -4.59
CA LYS A 100 3.38 16.57 -4.36
C LYS A 100 2.70 16.93 -3.06
N SER A 101 3.49 17.27 -2.04
CA SER A 101 2.93 17.83 -0.79
C SER A 101 2.47 19.29 -0.98
N GLY A 102 2.89 19.95 -2.07
CA GLY A 102 2.55 21.34 -2.38
C GLY A 102 3.12 22.38 -1.40
N GLN A 103 3.94 21.96 -0.44
CA GLN A 103 4.50 22.76 0.64
C GLN A 103 5.86 22.19 1.05
N GLN A 104 6.85 23.06 1.23
CA GLN A 104 8.20 22.66 1.65
C GLN A 104 8.11 21.92 3.01
N CYS A 105 8.63 20.69 3.09
CA CYS A 105 8.68 19.90 4.32
C CYS A 105 9.97 20.18 5.11
N LEU A 106 9.91 20.01 6.44
CA LEU A 106 11.09 19.86 7.28
C LEU A 106 11.41 18.38 7.35
N THR A 107 12.64 17.99 6.99
CA THR A 107 13.04 16.60 6.78
C THR A 107 13.28 15.80 8.05
N ASP A 108 13.16 16.43 9.22
CA ASP A 108 13.43 15.76 10.51
C ASP A 108 12.28 14.85 10.98
N ASP A 109 11.06 14.96 10.42
CA ASP A 109 9.88 14.25 10.93
C ASP A 109 9.12 13.51 9.80
N MET A 110 9.73 12.51 9.13
CA MET A 110 9.01 11.53 8.29
C MET A 110 8.89 10.20 9.02
N TRP A 111 7.68 9.65 9.09
CA TRP A 111 7.44 8.34 9.69
C TRP A 111 6.37 7.55 8.92
N THR A 112 6.38 6.23 9.09
CA THR A 112 5.46 5.33 8.38
C THR A 112 4.70 4.45 9.37
N HIS A 113 3.39 4.30 9.12
CA HIS A 113 2.52 3.41 9.90
C HIS A 113 1.48 2.77 8.98
N HIS A 114 1.37 1.44 9.03
CA HIS A 114 0.36 0.67 8.29
C HIS A 114 0.25 1.04 6.80
N GLY A 115 1.38 1.30 6.13
CA GLY A 115 1.42 1.62 4.71
C GLY A 115 1.16 3.09 4.36
N LEU A 116 0.82 3.94 5.33
CA LEU A 116 0.73 5.39 5.16
C LEU A 116 2.06 6.07 5.51
N VAL A 117 2.35 7.17 4.82
CA VAL A 117 3.51 8.03 5.07
C VAL A 117 3.04 9.34 5.68
N PHE A 118 3.67 9.74 6.78
CA PHE A 118 3.36 10.97 7.48
C PHE A 118 4.52 11.95 7.35
N LEU A 119 4.19 13.22 7.18
CA LEU A 119 5.14 14.30 7.00
C LEU A 119 4.70 15.53 7.80
N LYS A 120 5.66 16.35 8.17
CA LYS A 120 5.42 17.67 8.74
C LYS A 120 5.87 18.77 7.79
N GLY A 121 4.93 19.61 7.38
CA GLY A 121 5.19 20.79 6.57
C GLY A 121 5.93 21.87 7.36
N LYS A 122 6.57 22.81 6.64
CA LYS A 122 7.17 24.02 7.25
C LYS A 122 6.16 24.92 7.94
N ASP A 123 4.90 24.85 7.54
CA ASP A 123 3.79 25.54 8.21
C ASP A 123 3.42 24.88 9.56
N GLY A 124 4.07 23.77 9.92
CA GLY A 124 3.81 23.01 11.15
C GLY A 124 2.63 22.06 11.05
N ARG A 125 1.94 21.99 9.91
CA ARG A 125 0.83 21.05 9.69
C ARG A 125 1.36 19.69 9.29
N HIS A 126 0.58 18.66 9.62
CA HIS A 126 0.93 17.28 9.32
C HIS A 126 0.15 16.80 8.11
N HIS A 127 0.84 16.07 7.23
CA HIS A 127 0.28 15.51 6.01
C HIS A 127 0.30 14.00 6.11
N VAL A 128 -0.75 13.37 5.60
CA VAL A 128 -0.84 11.92 5.42
C VAL A 128 -0.89 11.64 3.95
N LEU A 129 0.03 10.79 3.51
CA LEU A 129 0.15 10.31 2.16
C LEU A 129 -0.19 8.83 2.14
N ASP A 130 -1.05 8.44 1.21
CA ASP A 130 -1.26 7.05 0.84
C ASP A 130 -0.40 6.75 -0.40
N PRO A 131 0.72 6.00 -0.27
CA PRO A 131 1.57 5.63 -1.40
C PRO A 131 0.87 4.75 -2.44
N ALA A 132 -0.14 3.96 -2.02
CA ALA A 132 -0.86 3.03 -2.89
C ALA A 132 -1.81 3.79 -3.83
N THR A 133 -2.60 4.72 -3.29
CA THR A 133 -3.57 5.52 -4.07
C THR A 133 -2.94 6.80 -4.63
N GLY A 134 -1.95 7.35 -3.94
CA GLY A 134 -1.37 8.68 -4.16
C GLY A 134 -2.14 9.81 -3.48
N ASP A 135 -3.16 9.48 -2.69
CA ASP A 135 -3.98 10.47 -2.03
C ASP A 135 -3.18 11.19 -0.94
N THR A 136 -3.41 12.49 -0.85
CA THR A 136 -2.77 13.38 0.12
C THR A 136 -3.84 14.07 0.94
N SER A 137 -3.73 13.99 2.25
CA SER A 137 -4.64 14.67 3.18
C SER A 137 -3.87 15.48 4.20
N VAL A 138 -4.42 16.63 4.58
CA VAL A 138 -3.85 17.51 5.61
C VAL A 138 -4.60 17.27 6.90
N LEU A 139 -3.86 17.07 7.99
CA LEU A 139 -4.43 16.91 9.32
C LEU A 139 -4.77 18.25 9.95
N PRO A 140 -5.82 18.31 10.79
CA PRO A 140 -6.14 19.49 11.57
C PRO A 140 -4.98 19.83 12.53
N ASP A 141 -4.93 21.10 12.91
CA ASP A 141 -3.87 21.62 13.77
C ASP A 141 -3.69 20.80 15.04
N ARG A 142 -2.43 20.55 15.38
CA ARG A 142 -2.06 19.73 16.52
C ARG A 142 -2.37 20.48 17.82
N PRO A 143 -2.98 19.82 18.82
CA PRO A 143 -3.08 20.36 20.16
C PRO A 143 -1.69 20.74 20.72
N SER A 144 -1.65 21.82 21.50
CA SER A 144 -0.42 22.23 22.18
C SER A 144 0.10 21.12 23.09
N GLN A 145 1.42 20.98 23.18
CA GLN A 145 2.11 20.00 24.02
C GLN A 145 1.89 18.50 23.69
N ALA A 146 1.45 18.18 22.47
CA ALA A 146 1.40 16.80 21.99
C ALA A 146 2.77 16.29 21.53
N TYR A 147 3.10 15.02 21.81
CA TYR A 147 4.45 14.49 21.60
C TYR A 147 4.57 13.03 21.10
N VAL A 148 3.66 12.10 21.43
CA VAL A 148 3.63 10.78 20.74
C VAL A 148 2.66 10.87 19.57
N TYR A 149 3.02 10.25 18.45
CA TYR A 149 2.17 10.15 17.28
C TYR A 149 2.16 8.69 16.81
N THR A 150 0.97 8.12 16.66
CA THR A 150 0.84 6.79 16.06
C THR A 150 -0.47 6.65 15.32
N VAL A 151 -0.50 5.73 14.35
CA VAL A 151 -1.69 5.48 13.54
C VAL A 151 -2.04 4.01 13.56
N GLY A 152 -3.33 3.75 13.76
CA GLY A 152 -3.90 2.42 13.71
C GLY A 152 -5.11 2.37 12.80
N TRP A 153 -5.19 1.30 12.01
CA TRP A 153 -6.44 0.92 11.37
C TRP A 153 -7.38 0.31 12.40
N THR A 154 -8.65 0.73 12.41
CA THR A 154 -9.67 0.10 13.25
C THR A 154 -10.70 -0.60 12.39
N ALA A 155 -10.69 -1.94 12.40
CA ALA A 155 -11.62 -2.75 11.61
C ALA A 155 -13.09 -2.48 11.94
N ALA A 156 -13.41 -2.15 13.20
CA ALA A 156 -14.78 -1.89 13.64
C ALA A 156 -15.41 -0.62 13.03
N ALA A 157 -14.59 0.35 12.63
CA ALA A 157 -15.07 1.62 12.07
C ALA A 157 -14.60 1.82 10.61
N GLU A 158 -13.91 0.83 10.04
CA GLU A 158 -13.28 0.88 8.71
C GLU A 158 -12.59 2.21 8.40
N GLU A 159 -11.88 2.74 9.40
CA GLU A 159 -11.19 4.02 9.31
C GLU A 159 -9.82 3.96 10.00
N TYR A 160 -8.91 4.78 9.49
CA TYR A 160 -7.65 5.04 10.17
C TYR A 160 -7.89 6.00 11.32
N LYS A 161 -7.24 5.74 12.45
CA LYS A 161 -7.23 6.62 13.61
C LYS A 161 -5.81 7.03 13.92
N VAL A 162 -5.63 8.33 14.08
CA VAL A 162 -4.42 8.93 14.60
C VAL A 162 -4.59 9.11 16.09
N LEU A 163 -3.66 8.54 16.87
CA LEU A 163 -3.55 8.73 18.30
C LEU A 163 -2.35 9.64 18.58
N ILE A 164 -2.58 10.66 19.39
CA ILE A 164 -1.51 11.46 19.98
C ILE A 164 -1.65 11.49 21.50
N ILE A 165 -0.51 11.67 22.17
CA ILE A 165 -0.49 11.92 23.61
C ILE A 165 -0.17 13.39 23.83
N ARG A 166 -1.06 14.05 24.57
CA ARG A 166 -0.94 15.45 24.99
C ARG A 166 -0.55 15.49 26.45
N LYS A 167 0.50 16.25 26.77
CA LYS A 167 0.82 16.58 28.15
C LYS A 167 -0.11 17.69 28.63
N MET A 168 -0.77 17.49 29.77
CA MET A 168 -1.57 18.53 30.42
C MET A 168 -0.74 19.25 31.48
N ASP A 169 -0.14 18.50 32.41
CA ASP A 169 0.71 19.00 33.50
C ASP A 169 1.90 18.07 33.77
N LEU A 170 2.70 18.33 34.82
CA LEU A 170 3.92 17.56 35.13
C LEU A 170 3.70 16.05 35.23
N GLN A 171 2.51 15.60 35.64
CA GLN A 171 2.16 14.18 35.82
C GLN A 171 0.92 13.73 35.06
N GLU A 172 0.24 14.62 34.32
CA GLU A 172 -0.99 14.28 33.61
C GLU A 172 -0.84 14.28 32.10
N GLU A 173 -1.37 13.23 31.50
CA GLU A 173 -1.37 13.00 30.06
C GLU A 173 -2.76 12.61 29.60
N VAL A 174 -3.11 13.00 28.37
CA VAL A 174 -4.40 12.69 27.75
C VAL A 174 -4.17 12.17 26.34
N CYS A 175 -4.84 11.07 26.03
CA CYS A 175 -4.93 10.51 24.69
C CYS A 175 -5.95 11.31 23.86
N MET A 176 -5.48 11.86 22.74
CA MET A 176 -6.34 12.47 21.73
C MET A 176 -6.39 11.58 20.50
N VAL A 177 -7.58 11.40 19.95
CA VAL A 177 -7.81 10.59 18.75
C VAL A 177 -8.45 11.43 17.66
N LEU A 178 -7.93 11.28 16.44
CA LEU A 178 -8.51 11.82 15.21
C LEU A 178 -8.88 10.65 14.29
N SER A 179 -10.10 10.65 13.77
CA SER A 179 -10.55 9.69 12.75
C SER A 179 -10.31 10.26 11.35
N LEU A 180 -9.57 9.53 10.51
CA LEU A 180 -9.31 9.85 9.12
C LEU A 180 -10.42 9.22 8.27
N GLY A 181 -11.40 10.03 7.86
CA GLY A 181 -12.55 9.59 7.06
C GLY A 181 -13.88 10.21 7.51
N ASP A 182 -13.97 10.67 8.76
CA ASP A 182 -15.14 11.37 9.28
C ASP A 182 -15.16 12.85 8.85
N LYS A 183 -16.36 13.40 8.60
CA LYS A 183 -16.56 14.82 8.28
C LYS A 183 -16.31 15.73 9.48
N ASN A 184 -16.26 15.18 10.68
CA ASN A 184 -15.82 15.88 11.89
C ASN A 184 -14.30 15.86 12.00
N HIS A 185 -13.65 16.81 11.33
CA HIS A 185 -12.19 17.00 11.29
C HIS A 185 -11.61 17.54 12.62
N GLY A 186 -11.81 16.83 13.73
CA GLY A 186 -11.41 17.33 15.05
C GLY A 186 -10.75 16.27 15.94
N TRP A 187 -9.74 16.71 16.69
CA TRP A 187 -9.15 15.92 17.77
C TRP A 187 -10.15 15.71 18.91
N ARG A 188 -10.29 14.47 19.37
CA ARG A 188 -11.20 14.09 20.46
C ARG A 188 -10.43 13.49 21.63
N GLU A 189 -10.69 13.98 22.84
CA GLU A 189 -10.16 13.37 24.07
C GLU A 189 -10.78 12.00 24.30
N ARG A 190 -9.97 11.05 24.77
CA ARG A 190 -10.42 9.68 25.12
C ARG A 190 -10.09 9.26 26.55
N GLY A 191 -9.33 10.07 27.29
CA GLY A 191 -8.88 9.80 28.66
C GLY A 191 -7.36 9.67 28.75
N SER A 192 -6.86 9.40 29.95
CA SER A 192 -5.42 9.28 30.21
C SER A 192 -4.85 7.91 29.80
N PRO A 193 -3.59 7.84 29.34
CA PRO A 193 -2.93 6.56 29.13
C PRO A 193 -2.80 5.81 30.47
N PRO A 194 -2.82 4.46 30.46
CA PRO A 194 -2.76 3.66 31.68
C PRO A 194 -1.42 3.76 32.44
N ALA A 195 -0.39 4.29 31.78
CA ALA A 195 0.91 4.61 32.38
C ALA A 195 1.46 5.88 31.72
N TRP A 196 2.38 6.56 32.41
CA TRP A 196 3.05 7.75 31.89
C TRP A 196 3.94 7.37 30.70
N VAL A 197 3.64 7.85 29.49
CA VAL A 197 4.34 7.39 28.27
C VAL A 197 5.63 8.17 28.01
N GLY A 198 5.71 9.43 28.47
CA GLY A 198 6.92 10.25 28.39
C GLY A 198 7.33 10.61 26.95
N ARG A 199 8.10 11.69 26.78
CA ARG A 199 8.36 12.30 25.45
C ARG A 199 9.12 11.43 24.42
N ARG A 200 9.69 10.29 24.84
CA ARG A 200 10.53 9.42 24.00
C ARG A 200 10.03 7.97 23.94
N GLY A 201 8.77 7.72 24.30
CA GLY A 201 8.20 6.37 24.18
C GLY A 201 8.20 5.92 22.71
N GLU A 202 8.82 4.77 22.43
CA GLU A 202 8.61 4.07 21.17
C GLU A 202 7.20 3.50 21.16
N VAL A 203 6.51 3.64 20.03
CA VAL A 203 5.14 3.17 19.86
C VAL A 203 5.03 2.27 18.65
N ALA A 204 4.44 1.10 18.85
CA ALA A 204 4.11 0.17 17.78
C ALA A 204 2.59 -0.04 17.75
N VAL A 205 1.99 -0.10 16.57
CA VAL A 205 0.56 -0.39 16.43
C VAL A 205 0.37 -1.67 15.65
N VAL A 206 -0.29 -2.65 16.26
CA VAL A 206 -0.58 -3.94 15.62
C VAL A 206 -2.07 -4.22 15.77
N ARG A 207 -2.76 -4.39 14.63
CA ARG A 207 -4.20 -4.71 14.58
C ARG A 207 -5.08 -3.75 15.40
N GLY A 208 -4.78 -2.46 15.35
CA GLY A 208 -5.53 -1.42 16.07
C GLY A 208 -5.20 -1.29 17.56
N ILE A 209 -4.23 -2.05 18.07
CA ILE A 209 -3.73 -1.94 19.44
C ILE A 209 -2.40 -1.18 19.43
N ALA A 210 -2.31 -0.09 20.20
CA ALA A 210 -1.08 0.67 20.40
C ALA A 210 -0.31 0.12 21.61
N TYR A 211 0.96 -0.21 21.38
CA TYR A 211 1.91 -0.69 22.37
C TYR A 211 2.93 0.41 22.62
N PHE A 212 3.08 0.80 23.88
CA PHE A 212 4.01 1.84 24.30
C PHE A 212 5.14 1.20 25.08
N LEU A 213 6.39 1.51 24.69
CA LEU A 213 7.54 1.24 25.54
C LEU A 213 7.68 2.41 26.51
N VAL A 214 7.45 2.10 27.78
CA VAL A 214 7.54 3.07 28.89
C VAL A 214 8.83 2.78 29.63
N SER A 215 9.70 3.80 29.77
CA SER A 215 10.86 3.69 30.65
C SER A 215 10.38 3.55 32.08
N GLY A 216 10.83 2.49 32.77
CA GLY A 216 10.52 2.28 34.18
C GLY A 216 10.92 3.49 35.02
N ILE A 217 10.11 3.78 36.05
CA ILE A 217 10.35 4.82 37.07
C ILE A 217 11.62 4.48 37.86
#